data_AF-E3HRI5-F1
#
_entry.id   AF-E3HRI5-F1
#
_cell.length_a   1.000
_cell.length_b   1.000
_cell.length_c   1.000
_cell.angle_alpha   90.00
_cell.angle_beta   90.00
_cell.angle_gamma   90.00
#
_symmetry.space_group_name_H-M   'P 1'
#
loop_
_entity.id
_entity.type
_entity.pdbx_description
1 polymer ?
#
loop_
_entity_poly.entity_id
_entity_poly.type
_entity_poly.pdbx_seq_one_letter_code
_entity_poly.pdbx_strand_id
1 'polypeptide(L)'
;MVFHLFALLFAVSLLTSLAASAVYWLRFGLKASATRFWLFVTACALFSYLIGLALVSHDPYFDDNGVQEFIPWRFRWAWAWIFAGLLQFIVIPCAFGLRAGLRFLIQRKPPGAAQ
;
A
#
# COMPACT_ATOMS: atom_id res chain seq x y z
N MET A 1 3.94 8.24 21.49
CA MET A 1 2.71 8.75 20.83
C MET A 1 2.79 8.71 19.30
N VAL A 2 3.89 9.18 18.68
CA VAL A 2 4.02 9.24 17.20
C VAL A 2 3.91 7.87 16.52
N PHE A 3 4.50 6.81 17.07
CA PHE A 3 4.42 5.46 16.47
C PHE A 3 2.98 4.93 16.34
N HIS A 4 2.13 5.22 17.33
CA HIS A 4 0.73 4.76 17.32
C HIS A 4 -0.10 5.54 16.30
N LEU A 5 0.27 6.79 16.01
CA LEU A 5 -0.35 7.59 14.96
C LEU A 5 -0.21 6.92 13.60
N PHE A 6 0.99 6.46 13.22
CA PHE A 6 1.19 5.82 11.92
C PHE A 6 0.44 4.50 11.79
N ALA A 7 0.47 3.67 12.83
CA ALA A 7 -0.33 2.44 12.86
C ALA A 7 -1.83 2.74 12.74
N LEU A 8 -2.33 3.78 13.41
CA LEU A 8 -3.72 4.22 13.31
C LEU A 8 -4.07 4.74 11.92
N LEU A 9 -3.20 5.57 11.32
CA LEU A 9 -3.39 6.09 9.97
C LEU A 9 -3.46 4.95 8.95
N PHE A 10 -2.61 3.93 9.09
CA PHE A 10 -2.68 2.74 8.25
C PHE A 10 -4.01 1.99 8.46
N ALA A 11 -4.40 1.74 9.72
CA ALA A 11 -5.64 1.04 10.03
C ALA A 11 -6.86 1.77 9.45
N VAL A 12 -6.96 3.08 9.64
CA VAL A 12 -8.05 3.90 9.10
C VAL A 12 -8.04 3.88 7.57
N SER A 13 -6.87 4.05 6.93
CA SER A 13 -6.73 4.00 5.47
C SER A 13 -7.17 2.65 4.89
N LEU A 14 -6.74 1.55 5.50
CA LEU A 14 -7.10 0.20 5.08
C LEU A 14 -8.60 -0.06 5.27
N LEU A 15 -9.14 0.22 6.46
CA LEU A 15 -10.55 -0.03 6.75
C LEU A 15 -11.49 0.83 5.92
N THR A 16 -11.19 2.12 5.74
CA THR A 16 -12.02 3.02 4.94
C THR A 16 -11.99 2.63 3.46
N SER A 17 -10.82 2.29 2.90
CA SER A 17 -10.73 1.86 1.51
C SER A 17 -11.40 0.50 1.28
N LEU A 18 -11.29 -0.44 2.22
CA LEU A 18 -12.01 -1.73 2.18
C LEU A 18 -13.52 -1.54 2.25
N ALA A 19 -14.00 -0.75 3.22
CA ALA A 19 -15.42 -0.47 3.38
C ALA A 19 -15.98 0.23 2.13
N ALA A 20 -15.27 1.22 1.60
CA ALA A 20 -15.66 1.88 0.36
C ALA A 20 -15.68 0.88 -0.81
N SER A 21 -14.65 0.05 -0.97
CA SER A 21 -14.61 -0.98 -2.01
C SER A 21 -15.83 -1.91 -1.93
N ALA A 22 -16.20 -2.36 -0.74
CA ALA A 22 -17.36 -3.22 -0.51
C ALA A 22 -18.68 -2.47 -0.84
N VAL A 23 -18.86 -1.26 -0.33
CA VAL A 23 -20.06 -0.44 -0.57
C VAL A 23 -20.26 -0.15 -2.06
N TYR A 24 -19.21 0.30 -2.74
CA TYR A 24 -19.29 0.62 -4.18
C TYR A 24 -19.45 -0.63 -5.05
N TRP A 25 -18.81 -1.75 -4.68
CA TRP A 25 -19.06 -3.03 -5.36
C TRP A 25 -20.52 -3.43 -5.22
N LEU A 26 -21.07 -3.49 -4.00
CA LEU A 26 -22.45 -3.91 -3.78
C LEU A 26 -23.48 -3.02 -4.50
N ARG A 27 -23.21 -1.72 -4.65
CA ARG A 27 -24.13 -0.78 -5.30
C ARG A 27 -24.01 -0.68 -6.82
N PHE A 28 -22.78 -0.76 -7.36
CA PHE A 28 -22.52 -0.42 -8.77
C PHE A 28 -21.77 -1.53 -9.53
N GLY A 29 -21.41 -2.61 -8.85
CA GLY A 29 -20.65 -3.73 -9.42
C GLY A 29 -19.15 -3.46 -9.57
N LEU A 30 -18.43 -4.51 -9.96
CA LEU A 30 -16.96 -4.51 -10.08
C LEU A 30 -16.43 -3.65 -11.23
N LYS A 31 -17.24 -3.42 -12.27
CA LYS A 31 -16.83 -2.64 -13.45
C LYS A 31 -16.92 -1.13 -13.23
N ALA A 32 -17.63 -0.68 -12.18
CA ALA A 32 -17.78 0.74 -11.89
C ALA A 32 -16.43 1.40 -11.58
N SER A 33 -16.24 2.63 -12.08
CA SER A 33 -15.01 3.40 -11.88
C SER A 33 -14.70 3.61 -10.39
N ALA A 34 -15.73 3.91 -9.59
CA ALA A 34 -15.60 4.11 -8.15
C ALA A 34 -15.13 2.83 -7.43
N THR A 35 -15.71 1.66 -7.76
CA THR A 35 -15.27 0.38 -7.19
C THR A 35 -13.81 0.11 -7.51
N ARG A 36 -13.41 0.29 -8.77
CA ARG A 36 -12.00 0.11 -9.20
C ARG A 36 -11.05 1.09 -8.53
N PHE A 37 -11.49 2.32 -8.30
CA PHE A 37 -10.70 3.33 -7.60
C PHE A 37 -10.44 2.90 -6.15
N TRP A 38 -11.47 2.51 -5.40
CA TRP A 38 -11.30 2.10 -4.01
C TRP A 38 -10.51 0.80 -3.87
N LEU A 39 -10.74 -0.19 -4.76
CA LEU A 39 -9.93 -1.41 -4.80
C LEU A 39 -8.45 -1.11 -5.07
N PHE A 40 -8.17 -0.14 -5.94
CA PHE A 40 -6.80 0.30 -6.21
C PHE A 40 -6.17 0.95 -4.97
N VAL A 41 -6.90 1.79 -4.24
CA VAL A 41 -6.41 2.39 -2.98
C VAL A 41 -6.15 1.30 -1.93
N THR A 42 -7.07 0.34 -1.77
CA THR A 42 -6.89 -0.81 -0.88
C THR A 42 -5.64 -1.62 -1.25
N ALA A 43 -5.43 -1.88 -2.54
CA ALA A 43 -4.24 -2.58 -3.01
C ALA A 43 -2.95 -1.81 -2.67
N CYS A 44 -2.95 -0.48 -2.80
CA CYS A 44 -1.80 0.35 -2.42
C CYS A 44 -1.53 0.32 -0.90
N ALA A 45 -2.58 0.34 -0.08
CA ALA A 45 -2.45 0.21 1.37
C ALA A 45 -1.86 -1.16 1.74
N LEU A 46 -2.41 -2.25 1.17
CA LEU A 46 -1.89 -3.61 1.37
C LEU A 46 -0.43 -3.73 0.91
N PHE A 47 -0.09 -3.14 -0.24
CA PHE A 47 1.28 -3.14 -0.74
C PHE A 47 2.25 -2.41 0.21
N SER A 48 1.81 -1.29 0.79
CA SER A 48 2.58 -0.56 1.82
C SER A 48 2.86 -1.44 3.05
N TYR A 49 1.89 -2.26 3.47
CA TYR A 49 2.07 -3.24 4.54
C TYR A 49 3.05 -4.35 4.16
N LEU A 50 2.96 -4.89 2.94
CA LEU A 50 3.88 -5.93 2.49
C LEU A 50 5.32 -5.42 2.42
N ILE A 51 5.54 -4.19 1.95
CA ILE A 51 6.86 -3.55 1.98
C ILE A 51 7.33 -3.38 3.43
N GLY A 52 6.48 -2.85 4.32
CA GLY A 52 6.83 -2.68 5.73
C GLY A 52 7.19 -4.00 6.42
N LEU A 53 6.43 -5.07 6.14
CA LEU A 53 6.70 -6.41 6.67
C LEU A 53 8.01 -6.99 6.12
N ALA A 54 8.30 -6.76 4.83
CA ALA A 54 9.55 -7.17 4.23
C ALA A 54 10.74 -6.43 4.85
N LEU A 55 10.64 -5.10 5.02
CA LEU A 55 11.67 -4.29 5.69
C LEU A 55 11.97 -4.83 7.09
N VAL A 56 10.95 -4.98 7.93
CA VAL A 56 11.11 -5.50 9.30
C VAL A 56 11.63 -6.94 9.33
N SER A 57 11.38 -7.71 8.27
CA SER A 57 11.84 -9.09 8.20
C SER A 57 13.27 -9.26 7.73
N HIS A 58 13.79 -8.28 6.99
CA HIS A 58 15.12 -8.29 6.41
C HIS A 58 16.10 -7.34 7.09
N ASP A 59 15.62 -6.37 7.87
CA ASP A 59 16.44 -5.40 8.59
C ASP A 59 16.80 -5.92 9.99
N PRO A 60 18.04 -6.35 10.21
CA PRO A 60 18.51 -6.64 11.55
C PRO A 60 18.85 -5.36 12.31
N TYR A 61 18.75 -5.42 13.64
CA TYR A 61 19.43 -4.45 14.50
C TYR A 61 20.67 -5.10 15.11
N PHE A 62 21.64 -4.27 15.50
CA PHE A 62 22.83 -4.73 16.21
C PHE A 62 22.65 -4.45 17.69
N ASP A 63 22.82 -5.47 18.51
CA ASP A 63 22.82 -5.34 19.96
C ASP A 63 24.14 -4.67 20.44
N ASP A 64 24.22 -4.25 21.70
CA ASP A 64 25.38 -3.52 22.25
C ASP A 64 26.69 -4.33 22.16
N ASN A 65 26.58 -5.65 22.03
CA ASN A 65 27.69 -6.59 21.82
C ASN A 65 28.08 -6.77 20.33
N GLY A 66 27.43 -6.06 19.41
CA GLY A 66 27.64 -6.14 17.97
C GLY A 66 26.99 -7.35 17.28
N VAL A 67 26.19 -8.14 18.00
CA VAL A 67 25.49 -9.30 17.44
C VAL A 67 24.27 -8.85 16.66
N GLN A 68 24.10 -9.46 15.49
CA GLN A 68 22.94 -9.24 14.63
C GLN A 68 21.70 -9.91 15.24
N GLU A 69 20.68 -9.13 15.54
CA GLU A 69 19.39 -9.60 16.03
C GLU A 69 18.25 -9.14 15.12
N PHE A 70 17.15 -9.88 15.16
CA PHE A 70 15.94 -9.55 14.42
C PHE A 70 14.76 -9.41 15.36
N ILE A 71 13.84 -8.52 15.01
CA ILE A 71 12.56 -8.40 15.71
C ILE A 71 11.87 -9.77 15.70
N PRO A 72 11.44 -10.29 16.87
CA PRO A 72 10.74 -11.57 16.95
C PRO A 72 9.49 -11.59 16.06
N TRP A 73 9.23 -12.71 15.39
CA TRP A 73 8.14 -12.84 14.41
C TRP A 73 6.79 -12.35 14.94
N ARG A 74 6.46 -12.68 16.19
CA ARG A 74 5.22 -12.27 16.89
C ARG A 74 5.02 -10.75 17.00
N PHE A 75 6.07 -9.95 16.81
CA PHE A 75 6.00 -8.49 16.87
C PHE A 75 6.12 -7.83 15.48
N ARG A 76 6.58 -8.55 14.46
CA ARG A 76 6.84 -7.97 13.13
C ARG A 76 5.60 -7.39 12.48
N TRP A 77 4.43 -7.99 12.70
CA TRP A 77 3.16 -7.47 12.16
C TRP A 77 2.83 -6.07 12.72
N ALA A 78 3.06 -5.82 14.01
CA ALA A 78 2.78 -4.54 14.63
C ALA A 78 3.74 -3.45 14.13
N TRP A 79 5.02 -3.80 13.98
CA TRP A 79 6.01 -2.92 13.34
C TRP A 79 5.66 -2.63 11.88
N ALA A 80 5.23 -3.64 11.13
CA ALA A 80 4.80 -3.48 9.74
C ALA A 80 3.63 -2.50 9.60
N TRP A 81 2.71 -2.40 10.57
CA TRP A 81 1.64 -1.38 10.56
C TRP A 81 2.18 0.04 10.66
N ILE A 82 3.19 0.25 11.51
CA ILE A 82 3.85 1.54 11.68
C ILE A 82 4.52 1.94 10.36
N PHE A 83 5.32 1.04 9.78
CA PHE A 83 5.99 1.27 8.50
C PHE A 83 4.99 1.49 7.36
N ALA A 84 3.91 0.72 7.31
CA ALA A 84 2.85 0.90 6.31
C ALA A 84 2.22 2.29 6.40
N GLY A 85 1.96 2.77 7.62
CA GLY A 85 1.42 4.11 7.88
C GLY A 85 2.32 5.25 7.40
N LEU A 86 3.63 5.03 7.38
CA LEU A 86 4.61 5.94 6.80
C LEU A 86 4.71 5.77 5.28
N LEU A 87 4.82 4.53 4.80
CA LEU A 87 5.02 4.19 3.38
C LEU A 87 3.86 4.63 2.49
N GLN A 88 2.62 4.61 3.01
CA GLN A 88 1.45 5.01 2.22
C GLN A 88 1.52 6.46 1.69
N PHE A 89 2.27 7.35 2.35
CA PHE A 89 2.50 8.73 1.87
C PHE A 89 3.34 8.79 0.58
N ILE A 90 4.09 7.73 0.28
CA ILE A 90 4.89 7.62 -0.95
C ILE A 90 4.20 6.66 -1.92
N VAL A 91 3.82 5.47 -1.45
CA VAL A 91 3.25 4.40 -2.28
C VAL A 91 1.99 4.87 -3.00
N ILE A 92 1.05 5.53 -2.32
CA ILE A 92 -0.23 5.93 -2.92
C ILE A 92 -0.02 7.01 -4.01
N PRO A 93 0.68 8.15 -3.75
CA PRO A 93 0.96 9.13 -4.80
C PRO A 93 1.75 8.56 -5.98
N CYS A 94 2.78 7.75 -5.72
CA CYS A 94 3.57 7.12 -6.79
C CYS A 94 2.72 6.17 -7.64
N ALA A 95 1.83 5.37 -7.03
CA ALA A 95 0.94 4.49 -7.75
C ALA A 95 -0.05 5.27 -8.63
N PHE A 96 -0.58 6.40 -8.16
CA PHE A 96 -1.41 7.29 -8.97
C PHE A 96 -0.62 7.93 -10.12
N GLY A 97 0.60 8.40 -9.85
CA GLY A 97 1.50 8.95 -10.87
C GLY A 97 1.82 7.93 -11.96
N LEU A 98 2.16 6.69 -11.57
CA LEU A 98 2.40 5.59 -12.49
C LEU A 98 1.15 5.27 -13.32
N ARG A 99 -0.02 5.17 -12.68
CA ARG A 99 -1.29 4.90 -13.36
C ARG A 99 -1.62 5.99 -14.40
N ALA A 100 -1.39 7.26 -14.06
CA ALA A 100 -1.60 8.38 -14.97
C ALA A 100 -0.60 8.35 -16.14
N GLY A 101 0.68 8.15 -15.85
CA GLY A 101 1.74 8.02 -16.85
C GLY A 101 1.50 6.88 -17.83
N LEU A 102 1.12 5.69 -17.34
CA LEU A 102 0.78 4.55 -18.19
C LEU A 102 -0.40 4.84 -19.11
N ARG A 103 -1.46 5.49 -18.61
CA ARG A 103 -2.61 5.89 -19.44
C ARG A 103 -2.21 6.86 -20.54
N PHE A 104 -1.39 7.84 -20.20
CA PHE A 104 -0.87 8.81 -21.15
C PHE A 104 -0.04 8.14 -22.25
N LEU A 105 0.83 7.19 -21.89
CA LEU A 105 1.61 6.42 -22.87
C LEU A 105 0.73 5.56 -23.79
N ILE A 106 -0.30 4.91 -23.25
CA ILE A 106 -1.24 4.10 -24.03
C ILE A 106 -2.03 4.97 -25.03
N GLN A 107 -2.48 6.15 -24.61
CA GLN A 107 -3.20 7.09 -25.48
C GLN A 107 -2.34 7.69 -26.59
N ARG A 108 -1.01 7.74 -26.39
CA ARG A 108 -0.06 8.23 -27.38
C ARG A 108 0.33 7.18 -28.42
N LYS A 109 -0.02 5.90 -28.26
CA LYS A 109 0.29 4.88 -29.26
C LYS A 109 -0.59 5.13 -30.50
N PRO A 110 -0.01 5.50 -31.67
CA PRO A 110 -0.80 5.76 -32.86
C PRO A 110 -1.52 4.48 -33.33
N PRO A 111 -2.75 4.59 -33.88
CA PRO A 111 -3.44 3.47 -34.49
C PRO A 111 -2.70 3.07 -35.79
N GLY A 112 -1.73 2.16 -35.68
CA GLY A 112 -0.96 1.72 -36.85
C GLY A 112 0.06 0.58 -36.63
N ALA A 113 0.36 0.17 -35.39
CA ALA A 113 1.29 -0.94 -35.13
C ALA A 113 0.59 -2.29 -34.95
N ALA A 114 -0.42 -2.54 -35.78
CA ALA A 114 -1.08 -3.83 -35.97
C ALA A 114 -1.50 -3.91 -37.43
N GLN A 115 -0.51 -4.09 -38.31
CA GLN A 115 -0.69 -4.70 -39.62
C GLN A 115 0.03 -6.04 -39.59
#